data_AF-A0A8H4L3K3-F1
#
_entry.id   AF-A0A8H4L3K3-F1
#
_cell.length_a   1.000
_cell.length_b   1.000
_cell.length_c   1.000
_cell.angle_alpha   90.00
_cell.angle_beta   90.00
_cell.angle_gamma   90.00
#
_symmetry.space_group_name_H-M   'P 1'
#
loop_
_entity.id
_entity.type
_entity.pdbx_description
1 polymer ?
#
loop_
_entity_poly.entity_id
_entity_poly.type
_entity_poly.pdbx_seq_one_letter_code
_entity_poly.pdbx_strand_id
1 'polypeptide(L)'
;MSQRPLAPELNTSVSFENRDSRPTSPHNVSSPVASKSDELGAGFLAVPVNHRSRQNSVDSEDMSRSVSSQGDTTVMASNSTQVDTLKGPDYDHKKIINDETALKPDVGTEADFEVENNPFAFTPGQLNKMFNPKSLAAFYKLGGMDGLEKGLRTDRKAGLSIDEKGLGGHVSFEDATSKKHVDNDQAPEHSGEGFADRLRVFKDNRLPEKKGKSLLQLMWITYNDKVLILLSIAAVISLAVGLYQTFGGEHKPGEPKVEWIEGVAIIVAIAIVVIVGSLNDYQKERQFTKLNKKKQDRVVKVIRSGKTIELSVFDLLVGDVVHLEPGDLVPVDGILIEGFNVKCDESQTTGESDVIRKRSADEVFAAIENRGDLKNMDPFIQSGARIMEGVGTFMTTSVGVYSSYGKTLMALNEDPEMTPLQAKLNVIATYIAKLGSSAGLLLFIVLFIEFLVRLSKQDASVTPAQKGQQFLNIFIVVVTIIVVAVPEGLPLAVTLALAFATTRMLRDANLVRHLKACEVMGNAATICSDKTGTLTQNKMQVVSGTIGTSHRFGGSRPGESSGASTPVDTSGDISVSKFASMLSLPVKEILLKSISLNSTAFEGDVDGEMTFIGSKTETALLIFARAHLG
;
A
#
# COMPACT_ATOMS: atom_id res chain seq x y z
N MET A 1 -30.46 -43.14 13.22
CA MET A 1 -29.48 -43.06 12.12
C MET A 1 -28.94 -41.63 12.13
N SER A 2 -27.90 -41.40 12.94
CA SER A 2 -27.31 -40.09 13.23
C SER A 2 -25.82 -40.34 13.49
N GLN A 3 -24.94 -39.76 12.69
CA GLN A 3 -23.49 -39.77 12.93
C GLN A 3 -22.93 -38.38 12.60
N ARG A 4 -22.53 -37.66 13.65
CA ARG A 4 -21.52 -36.60 13.61
C ARG A 4 -20.14 -37.26 13.67
N PRO A 5 -19.11 -36.80 12.93
CA PRO A 5 -17.75 -37.20 13.21
C PRO A 5 -17.16 -36.37 14.36
N LEU A 6 -16.46 -37.07 15.26
CA LEU A 6 -15.78 -36.58 16.46
C LEU A 6 -14.57 -35.69 16.13
N ALA A 7 -14.36 -34.65 16.93
CA ALA A 7 -13.14 -33.86 16.99
C ALA A 7 -12.03 -34.65 17.73
N PRO A 8 -10.74 -34.53 17.34
CA PRO A 8 -9.65 -35.16 18.08
C PRO A 8 -9.18 -34.27 19.25
N GLU A 9 -9.20 -34.82 20.46
CA GLU A 9 -8.52 -34.31 21.66
C GLU A 9 -6.99 -34.43 21.52
N LEU A 10 -6.26 -33.38 21.88
CA LEU A 10 -4.80 -33.40 22.03
C LEU A 10 -4.46 -33.46 23.52
N ASN A 11 -4.19 -34.68 24.00
CA ASN A 11 -3.66 -34.93 25.32
C ASN A 11 -2.16 -34.57 25.40
N THR A 12 -1.83 -33.96 26.53
CA THR A 12 -0.50 -33.55 26.98
C THR A 12 0.33 -34.73 27.49
N SER A 13 1.66 -34.57 27.36
CA SER A 13 2.77 -35.29 28.01
C SER A 13 3.23 -36.63 27.40
N VAL A 14 4.42 -36.62 26.78
CA VAL A 14 5.51 -37.56 27.12
C VAL A 14 6.86 -36.84 26.94
N SER A 15 7.67 -36.93 27.99
CA SER A 15 9.08 -36.60 28.17
C SER A 15 10.04 -37.25 27.17
N PHE A 16 11.07 -36.55 26.71
CA PHE A 16 12.38 -37.16 26.40
C PHE A 16 13.55 -36.20 26.67
N GLU A 17 14.53 -36.75 27.37
CA GLU A 17 15.75 -36.13 27.89
C GLU A 17 16.84 -35.89 26.83
N ASN A 18 17.72 -34.94 27.17
CA ASN A 18 19.02 -34.58 26.62
C ASN A 18 19.84 -35.70 25.95
N ARG A 19 20.49 -35.37 24.82
CA ARG A 19 21.93 -35.59 24.63
C ARG A 19 22.52 -34.80 23.44
N ASP A 20 23.49 -33.96 23.81
CA ASP A 20 24.65 -33.39 23.09
C ASP A 20 24.78 -33.53 21.56
N SER A 21 25.01 -32.39 20.89
CA SER A 21 26.20 -32.17 20.04
C SER A 21 26.27 -30.74 19.53
N ARG A 22 27.16 -29.95 20.13
CA ARG A 22 27.62 -28.63 19.65
C ARG A 22 28.98 -28.87 18.97
N PRO A 23 29.27 -28.32 17.78
CA PRO A 23 30.64 -28.23 17.32
C PRO A 23 31.27 -26.94 17.84
N THR A 24 32.38 -27.09 18.56
CA THR A 24 33.33 -26.03 18.90
C THR A 24 34.29 -25.82 17.72
N SER A 25 34.73 -24.59 17.48
CA SER A 25 36.06 -24.37 16.92
C SER A 25 36.75 -23.22 17.67
N PRO A 26 38.07 -23.33 17.91
CA PRO A 26 38.81 -22.50 18.86
C PRO A 26 39.47 -21.33 18.14
N HIS A 27 39.56 -20.18 18.80
CA HIS A 27 40.78 -19.39 18.92
C HIS A 27 40.44 -18.11 19.69
N ASN A 28 40.98 -18.06 20.91
CA ASN A 28 41.11 -16.84 21.67
C ASN A 28 42.61 -16.48 21.71
N VAL A 29 42.88 -15.20 21.97
CA VAL A 29 44.17 -14.58 22.28
C VAL A 29 44.97 -14.06 21.08
N SER A 30 44.84 -12.76 20.82
CA SER A 30 45.98 -11.83 20.66
C SER A 30 45.54 -10.42 21.00
N SER A 31 46.02 -9.89 22.12
CA SER A 31 45.97 -8.46 22.45
C SER A 31 46.96 -7.67 21.57
N PRO A 32 46.75 -6.36 21.37
CA PRO A 32 47.83 -5.41 21.61
C PRO A 32 47.36 -4.29 22.55
N VAL A 33 48.00 -4.13 23.70
CA VAL A 33 49.04 -3.11 23.97
C VAL A 33 48.52 -1.68 23.80
N ALA A 34 48.29 -1.05 24.95
CA ALA A 34 48.06 0.37 25.10
C ALA A 34 49.27 1.19 24.63
N SER A 35 49.02 2.20 23.81
CA SER A 35 49.87 3.40 23.76
C SER A 35 48.97 4.61 24.00
N LYS A 36 49.35 5.39 25.01
CA LYS A 36 48.75 6.68 25.36
C LYS A 36 49.15 7.72 24.32
N SER A 37 48.18 8.45 23.80
CA SER A 37 48.35 9.86 23.43
C SER A 37 46.98 10.52 23.41
N ASP A 38 46.87 11.61 24.17
CA ASP A 38 45.71 12.48 24.31
C ASP A 38 45.14 12.93 22.96
N GLU A 39 43.82 12.83 22.79
CA GLU A 39 42.97 13.93 22.29
C GLU A 39 41.48 13.56 22.41
N LEU A 40 40.67 14.57 22.70
CA LEU A 40 39.28 14.45 23.13
C LEU A 40 38.39 13.72 22.12
N GLY A 41 37.70 12.67 22.58
CA GLY A 41 36.65 11.98 21.82
C GLY A 41 35.68 11.26 22.75
N ALA A 42 34.52 11.87 22.96
CA ALA A 42 33.42 11.30 23.72
C ALA A 42 32.90 10.01 23.05
N GLY A 43 32.72 8.96 23.84
CA GLY A 43 32.10 7.73 23.42
C GLY A 43 31.43 7.00 24.59
N PHE A 44 30.16 6.69 24.37
CA PHE A 44 29.33 5.65 25.02
C PHE A 44 28.52 5.99 26.29
N LEU A 45 27.21 6.00 26.06
CA LEU A 45 26.10 5.61 26.95
C LEU A 45 25.96 6.39 28.27
N ALA A 46 25.48 7.62 28.16
CA ALA A 46 24.80 8.29 29.26
C ALA A 46 23.46 8.85 28.77
N VAL A 47 22.36 8.42 29.39
CA VAL A 47 21.03 9.04 29.24
C VAL A 47 21.07 10.39 29.99
N PRO A 48 20.76 11.53 29.36
CA PRO A 48 20.74 12.80 30.09
C PRO A 48 19.60 12.79 31.11
N VAL A 49 19.99 12.89 32.39
CA VAL A 49 19.08 13.03 33.53
C VAL A 49 18.59 14.48 33.58
N ASN A 50 17.56 14.79 32.79
CA ASN A 50 16.75 15.99 33.01
C ASN A 50 15.31 15.55 33.28
N HIS A 51 14.93 15.63 34.56
CA HIS A 51 13.56 15.50 35.04
C HIS A 51 12.65 16.49 34.28
N ARG A 52 11.86 15.98 33.32
CA ARG A 52 10.65 16.68 32.88
C ARG A 52 9.52 16.33 33.83
N SER A 53 9.00 17.36 34.50
CA SER A 53 7.77 17.28 35.27
C SER A 53 6.60 16.85 34.36
N ARG A 54 5.74 15.97 34.88
CA ARG A 54 4.46 15.63 34.26
C ARG A 54 3.63 16.91 34.14
N GLN A 55 3.44 17.41 32.93
CA GLN A 55 2.46 18.45 32.66
C GLN A 55 1.08 17.83 32.53
N ASN A 56 0.22 18.20 33.46
CA ASN A 56 -1.22 18.02 33.37
C ASN A 56 -1.75 18.80 32.16
N SER A 57 -2.74 18.19 31.50
CA SER A 57 -3.58 18.82 30.49
C SER A 57 -4.29 20.04 31.08
N VAL A 58 -3.98 21.22 30.53
CA VAL A 58 -4.81 22.43 30.62
C VAL A 58 -4.53 23.25 29.37
N ASP A 59 -5.61 23.70 28.75
CA ASP A 59 -5.67 24.46 27.50
C ASP A 59 -4.79 25.73 27.48
N SER A 60 -4.40 26.11 26.26
CA SER A 60 -3.95 27.43 25.77
C SER A 60 -2.45 27.77 25.83
N GLU A 61 -1.81 27.82 24.65
CA GLU A 61 -1.25 29.02 23.99
C GLU A 61 -0.11 28.66 23.02
N ASP A 62 -0.29 29.05 21.76
CA ASP A 62 0.66 28.92 20.65
C ASP A 62 1.91 29.79 20.89
N MET A 63 3.09 29.19 20.98
CA MET A 63 4.37 29.89 20.86
C MET A 63 5.22 29.21 19.78
N SER A 64 5.36 29.93 18.67
CA SER A 64 6.23 29.71 17.51
C SER A 64 7.54 28.98 17.82
N ARG A 65 7.80 27.87 17.10
CA ARG A 65 9.13 27.26 17.01
C ARG A 65 9.57 27.08 15.56
N SER A 66 10.77 27.57 15.31
CA SER A 66 11.50 27.57 14.05
C SER A 66 12.00 26.17 13.66
N VAL A 67 11.99 25.92 12.35
CA VAL A 67 12.43 24.69 11.68
C VAL A 67 13.96 24.70 11.54
N SER A 68 14.63 23.65 12.00
CA SER A 68 16.00 23.31 11.60
C SER A 68 15.97 22.12 10.65
N SER A 69 16.40 22.36 9.41
CA SER A 69 16.53 21.36 8.35
C SER A 69 17.70 20.41 8.61
N GLN A 70 17.47 19.10 8.50
CA GLN A 70 18.47 18.12 8.02
C GLN A 70 17.73 16.96 7.36
N GLY A 71 18.22 16.57 6.20
CA GLY A 71 17.45 15.94 5.13
C GLY A 71 17.20 14.45 5.28
N ASP A 72 16.10 14.02 4.67
CA ASP A 72 16.04 12.77 3.90
C ASP A 72 14.92 12.88 2.84
N THR A 73 15.29 12.45 1.63
CA THR A 73 14.57 12.31 0.34
C THR A 73 13.12 12.83 0.26
N THR A 74 12.96 14.10 -0.13
CA THR A 74 11.71 14.64 -0.66
C THR A 74 11.56 14.32 -2.14
N VAL A 75 10.39 13.82 -2.52
CA VAL A 75 9.99 13.66 -3.93
C VAL A 75 9.79 15.07 -4.51
N MET A 76 10.66 15.48 -5.45
CA MET A 76 10.47 16.69 -6.23
C MET A 76 9.35 16.46 -7.25
N ALA A 77 8.18 17.05 -7.01
CA ALA A 77 7.29 17.43 -8.09
C ALA A 77 7.90 18.66 -8.80
N SER A 78 8.09 18.57 -10.12
CA SER A 78 8.54 19.68 -10.99
C SER A 78 7.50 19.86 -12.10
N ASN A 79 7.09 21.04 -12.59
CA ASN A 79 7.45 22.42 -12.27
C ASN A 79 6.40 23.42 -12.84
N SER A 80 6.41 24.66 -12.32
CA SER A 80 5.73 25.92 -12.75
C SER A 80 4.23 26.04 -12.40
N THR A 81 3.78 26.99 -11.55
CA THR A 81 4.12 28.41 -11.41
C THR A 81 4.14 28.90 -9.94
N GLN A 82 5.10 29.78 -9.64
CA GLN A 82 5.22 30.68 -8.47
C GLN A 82 4.85 30.11 -7.09
N VAL A 83 5.89 29.70 -6.36
CA VAL A 83 5.86 29.44 -4.92
C VAL A 83 5.74 30.78 -4.19
N ASP A 84 4.50 31.20 -3.94
CA ASP A 84 4.23 32.00 -2.74
C ASP A 84 4.29 31.07 -1.54
N THR A 85 5.13 31.42 -0.57
CA THR A 85 5.23 30.79 0.75
C THR A 85 3.84 30.53 1.34
N LEU A 86 3.40 29.27 1.36
CA LEU A 86 2.19 28.80 2.02
C LEU A 86 2.34 28.98 3.54
N LYS A 87 1.96 30.18 4.01
CA LYS A 87 1.39 30.35 5.35
C LYS A 87 0.13 29.49 5.42
N GLY A 88 -0.16 28.89 6.58
CA GLY A 88 -1.39 28.12 6.80
C GLY A 88 -2.65 28.88 6.36
N PRO A 89 -3.80 28.20 6.21
CA PRO A 89 -5.00 28.82 5.66
C PRO A 89 -5.30 30.13 6.38
N ASP A 90 -5.27 31.24 5.64
CA ASP A 90 -5.60 32.56 6.16
C ASP A 90 -7.11 32.56 6.43
N TYR A 91 -7.50 32.31 7.68
CA TYR A 91 -8.90 32.18 8.15
C TYR A 91 -9.67 33.52 8.16
N ASP A 92 -9.42 34.39 7.18
CA ASP A 92 -10.17 35.64 7.04
C ASP A 92 -11.44 35.39 6.23
N HIS A 93 -12.60 35.48 6.89
CA HIS A 93 -13.92 35.31 6.28
C HIS A 93 -14.10 36.12 4.99
N LYS A 94 -13.51 37.33 4.92
CA LYS A 94 -13.63 38.19 3.73
C LYS A 94 -12.87 37.62 2.53
N LYS A 95 -11.75 36.92 2.76
CA LYS A 95 -11.00 36.26 1.69
C LYS A 95 -11.77 35.03 1.21
N ILE A 96 -12.30 34.22 2.13
CA ILE A 96 -13.07 33.00 1.79
C ILE A 96 -14.30 33.32 0.94
N ILE A 97 -15.05 34.37 1.29
CA ILE A 97 -16.28 34.75 0.57
C ILE A 97 -15.96 35.35 -0.81
N ASN A 98 -14.89 36.13 -0.94
CA ASN A 98 -14.57 36.89 -2.15
C ASN A 98 -13.50 36.25 -3.04
N ASP A 99 -13.02 35.03 -2.76
CA ASP A 99 -11.92 34.43 -3.51
C ASP A 99 -12.35 33.98 -4.91
N GLU A 100 -12.18 34.84 -5.91
CA GLU A 100 -12.44 34.55 -7.33
C GLU A 100 -11.61 33.40 -7.93
N THR A 101 -10.53 32.98 -7.26
CA THR A 101 -9.67 31.88 -7.73
C THR A 101 -10.11 30.51 -7.25
N ALA A 102 -11.01 30.44 -6.26
CA ALA A 102 -11.42 29.20 -5.60
C ALA A 102 -12.01 28.10 -6.52
N LEU A 103 -12.53 28.46 -7.70
CA LEU A 103 -13.11 27.52 -8.68
C LEU A 103 -12.41 27.54 -10.04
N LYS A 104 -11.24 28.20 -10.16
CA LYS A 104 -10.48 28.21 -11.41
C LYS A 104 -9.75 26.87 -11.60
N PRO A 105 -9.66 26.37 -12.85
CA PRO A 105 -8.93 25.15 -13.13
C PRO A 105 -7.44 25.32 -12.82
N ASP A 106 -6.83 24.24 -12.33
CA ASP A 106 -5.38 24.18 -12.18
C ASP A 106 -4.73 23.80 -13.51
N VAL A 107 -3.48 24.19 -13.70
CA VAL A 107 -2.72 23.88 -14.91
C VAL A 107 -2.66 22.36 -15.09
N GLY A 108 -3.23 21.87 -16.20
CA GLY A 108 -3.29 20.43 -16.54
C GLY A 108 -4.56 19.69 -16.12
N THR A 109 -5.48 20.32 -15.37
CA THR A 109 -6.80 19.73 -15.02
C THR A 109 -7.97 20.41 -15.73
N GLU A 110 -7.71 21.30 -16.68
CA GLU A 110 -8.71 22.08 -17.43
C GLU A 110 -9.78 21.19 -18.10
N ALA A 111 -9.39 20.01 -18.60
CA ALA A 111 -10.31 19.06 -19.22
C ALA A 111 -11.39 18.51 -18.25
N ASP A 112 -11.16 18.54 -16.94
CA ASP A 112 -12.13 18.05 -15.95
C ASP A 112 -13.20 19.11 -15.61
N PHE A 113 -13.03 20.35 -16.09
CA PHE A 113 -13.96 21.46 -15.88
C PHE A 113 -14.96 21.64 -17.04
N GLU A 114 -14.71 21.02 -18.19
CA GLU A 114 -15.57 21.09 -19.37
C GLU A 114 -16.23 19.73 -19.63
N VAL A 115 -17.53 19.64 -19.40
CA VAL A 115 -18.32 18.43 -19.66
C VAL A 115 -19.49 18.77 -20.57
N GLU A 116 -19.53 18.16 -21.75
CA GLU A 116 -20.63 18.36 -22.71
C GLU A 116 -21.96 17.78 -22.17
N ASN A 117 -23.03 18.58 -22.25
CA ASN A 117 -24.38 18.21 -21.82
C ASN A 117 -24.42 17.67 -20.38
N ASN A 118 -23.93 18.44 -19.40
CA ASN A 118 -23.97 18.06 -17.99
C ASN A 118 -25.39 18.27 -17.40
N PRO A 119 -26.07 17.21 -16.91
CA PRO A 119 -27.35 17.36 -16.21
C PRO A 119 -27.19 17.85 -14.76
N PHE A 120 -25.96 17.82 -14.23
CA PHE A 120 -25.61 18.29 -12.89
C PHE A 120 -25.10 19.73 -12.92
N ALA A 121 -25.22 20.42 -11.78
CA ALA A 121 -24.75 21.80 -11.66
C ALA A 121 -23.22 21.94 -11.57
N PHE A 122 -22.54 20.86 -11.18
CA PHE A 122 -21.10 20.86 -10.92
C PHE A 122 -20.36 19.87 -11.82
N THR A 123 -19.12 20.21 -12.14
CA THR A 123 -18.19 19.33 -12.87
C THR A 123 -17.24 18.61 -11.90
N PRO A 124 -16.64 17.47 -12.31
CA PRO A 124 -15.66 16.76 -11.49
C PRO A 124 -14.49 17.65 -11.06
N GLY A 125 -14.03 18.56 -11.93
CA GLY A 125 -12.98 19.52 -11.62
C GLY A 125 -13.34 20.49 -10.50
N GLN A 126 -14.57 21.03 -10.52
CA GLN A 126 -15.07 21.93 -9.48
C GLN A 126 -15.18 21.24 -8.12
N LEU A 127 -15.67 19.99 -8.09
CA LEU A 127 -15.79 19.21 -6.85
C LEU A 127 -14.41 18.84 -6.28
N ASN A 128 -13.45 18.49 -7.15
CA ASN A 128 -12.10 18.14 -6.72
C ASN A 128 -11.36 19.34 -6.10
N LYS A 129 -11.65 20.57 -6.54
CA LYS A 129 -11.01 21.79 -6.03
C LYS A 129 -11.24 22.03 -4.54
N MET A 130 -12.26 21.39 -3.96
CA MET A 130 -12.48 21.42 -2.51
C MET A 130 -11.40 20.66 -1.71
N PHE A 131 -10.72 19.68 -2.31
CA PHE A 131 -9.83 18.77 -1.61
C PHE A 131 -8.34 18.99 -1.89
N ASN A 132 -7.97 19.74 -2.95
CA ASN A 132 -6.58 19.93 -3.38
C ASN A 132 -6.23 21.40 -3.70
N PRO A 133 -5.75 22.19 -2.73
CA PRO A 133 -5.76 21.93 -1.28
C PRO A 133 -7.16 22.08 -0.68
N LYS A 134 -7.37 21.64 0.57
CA LYS A 134 -8.65 21.81 1.28
C LYS A 134 -9.08 23.28 1.29
N SER A 135 -10.19 23.60 0.63
CA SER A 135 -10.64 24.98 0.46
C SER A 135 -12.08 25.18 0.93
N LEU A 136 -12.23 25.85 2.07
CA LEU A 136 -13.52 26.32 2.56
C LEU A 136 -14.16 27.36 1.63
N ALA A 137 -13.35 28.08 0.86
CA ALA A 137 -13.83 29.05 -0.14
C ALA A 137 -14.53 28.36 -1.31
N ALA A 138 -13.95 27.25 -1.80
CA ALA A 138 -14.58 26.42 -2.82
C ALA A 138 -15.89 25.82 -2.31
N PHE A 139 -15.91 25.29 -1.07
CA PHE A 139 -17.11 24.76 -0.44
C PHE A 139 -18.23 25.82 -0.30
N TYR A 140 -17.89 27.04 0.13
CA TYR A 140 -18.86 28.12 0.25
C TYR A 140 -19.45 28.54 -1.11
N LYS A 141 -18.61 28.64 -2.15
CA LYS A 141 -19.06 29.00 -3.51
C LYS A 141 -19.95 27.96 -4.18
N LEU A 142 -19.80 26.69 -3.81
CA LEU A 142 -20.68 25.61 -4.27
C LEU A 142 -22.05 25.62 -3.56
N GLY A 143 -22.30 26.57 -2.65
CA GLY A 143 -23.57 26.73 -1.94
C GLY A 143 -23.71 25.87 -0.70
N GLY A 144 -22.60 25.36 -0.15
CA GLY A 144 -22.61 24.49 1.03
C GLY A 144 -23.29 23.15 0.76
N MET A 145 -23.90 22.55 1.80
CA MET A 145 -24.60 21.26 1.65
C MET A 145 -25.87 21.39 0.83
N ASP A 146 -26.65 22.46 1.01
CA ASP A 146 -27.89 22.70 0.25
C ASP A 146 -27.59 22.81 -1.25
N GLY A 147 -26.50 23.50 -1.60
CA GLY A 147 -26.06 23.63 -2.98
C GLY A 147 -25.57 22.31 -3.58
N LEU A 148 -24.82 21.52 -2.80
CA LEU A 148 -24.38 20.19 -3.21
C LEU A 148 -25.56 19.22 -3.40
N GLU A 149 -26.55 19.26 -2.51
CA GLU A 149 -27.77 18.46 -2.59
C GLU A 149 -28.55 18.76 -3.88
N LYS A 150 -28.80 20.04 -4.17
CA LYS A 150 -29.46 20.48 -5.40
C LYS A 150 -28.64 20.18 -6.65
N GLY A 151 -27.34 20.48 -6.62
CA GLY A 151 -26.47 20.40 -7.78
C GLY A 151 -26.11 18.98 -8.18
N LEU A 152 -25.96 18.07 -7.21
CA LEU A 152 -25.78 16.63 -7.44
C LEU A 152 -27.09 15.86 -7.54
N ARG A 153 -28.23 16.54 -7.36
CA ARG A 153 -29.59 15.97 -7.40
C ARG A 153 -29.69 14.71 -6.53
N THR A 154 -29.23 14.84 -5.29
CA THR A 154 -29.29 13.77 -4.27
C THR A 154 -30.04 14.30 -3.06
N ASP A 155 -30.47 13.42 -2.16
CA ASP A 155 -31.06 13.79 -0.87
C ASP A 155 -30.07 13.42 0.24
N ARG A 156 -29.80 14.34 1.16
CA ARG A 156 -28.82 14.09 2.24
C ARG A 156 -29.27 12.99 3.23
N LYS A 157 -30.56 12.71 3.34
CA LYS A 157 -31.15 11.69 4.23
C LYS A 157 -31.52 10.42 3.49
N ALA A 158 -32.17 10.54 2.33
CA ALA A 158 -32.60 9.38 1.56
C ALA A 158 -31.49 8.82 0.64
N GLY A 159 -30.46 9.61 0.34
CA GLY A 159 -29.42 9.27 -0.63
C GLY A 159 -29.96 9.17 -2.06
N LEU A 160 -29.24 8.45 -2.91
CA LEU A 160 -29.64 8.25 -4.31
C LEU A 160 -30.84 7.30 -4.41
N SER A 161 -31.67 7.51 -5.44
CA SER A 161 -32.77 6.59 -5.74
C SER A 161 -32.23 5.35 -6.46
N ILE A 162 -32.63 4.15 -6.03
CA ILE A 162 -32.23 2.88 -6.66
C ILE A 162 -32.78 2.78 -8.10
N ASP A 163 -33.90 3.43 -8.37
CA ASP A 163 -34.58 3.42 -9.68
C ASP A 163 -34.08 4.54 -10.63
N GLU A 164 -33.03 5.28 -10.25
CA GLU A 164 -32.43 6.33 -11.07
C GLU A 164 -31.75 5.73 -12.31
N LYS A 165 -32.22 6.12 -13.50
CA LYS A 165 -31.66 5.68 -14.78
C LYS A 165 -31.06 6.85 -15.55
N GLY A 166 -31.92 7.71 -16.05
CA GLY A 166 -31.58 8.98 -16.68
C GLY A 166 -32.24 10.14 -15.93
N LEU A 167 -31.56 11.29 -15.94
CA LEU A 167 -32.06 12.48 -15.28
C LEU A 167 -32.73 13.40 -16.32
N GLY A 168 -34.04 13.62 -16.15
CA GLY A 168 -34.77 14.63 -16.91
C GLY A 168 -34.36 16.04 -16.48
N GLY A 169 -34.08 16.92 -17.44
CA GLY A 169 -33.70 18.32 -17.21
C GLY A 169 -32.24 18.54 -16.80
N HIS A 170 -31.85 19.81 -16.64
CA HIS A 170 -30.53 20.22 -16.18
C HIS A 170 -30.68 21.18 -15.00
N VAL A 171 -29.75 21.12 -14.05
CA VAL A 171 -29.64 22.11 -12.96
C VAL A 171 -28.45 23.00 -13.28
N SER A 172 -28.67 24.32 -13.39
CA SER A 172 -27.57 25.25 -13.62
C SER A 172 -26.79 25.53 -12.33
N PHE A 173 -25.54 25.98 -12.47
CA PHE A 173 -24.70 26.38 -11.34
C PHE A 173 -25.36 27.49 -10.49
N GLU A 174 -26.04 28.43 -11.13
CA GLU A 174 -26.74 29.54 -10.47
C GLU A 174 -27.97 29.04 -9.69
N ASP A 175 -28.71 28.07 -10.23
CA ASP A 175 -29.88 27.50 -9.56
C ASP A 175 -29.48 26.74 -8.30
N ALA A 176 -28.40 25.94 -8.38
CA ALA A 176 -27.89 25.17 -7.24
C ALA A 176 -27.37 26.07 -6.11
N THR A 177 -26.68 27.17 -6.46
CA THR A 177 -26.09 28.09 -5.48
C THR A 177 -27.08 29.13 -4.93
N SER A 178 -28.24 29.29 -5.55
CA SER A 178 -29.27 30.22 -5.09
C SER A 178 -30.09 29.69 -3.90
N LYS A 179 -30.43 30.58 -2.95
CA LYS A 179 -31.31 30.27 -1.80
C LYS A 179 -32.79 30.09 -2.16
N LYS A 180 -33.18 30.19 -3.44
CA LYS A 180 -34.58 29.96 -3.85
C LYS A 180 -34.84 28.47 -3.97
N HIS A 181 -35.95 28.01 -3.41
CA HIS A 181 -36.47 26.66 -3.65
C HIS A 181 -37.17 26.68 -5.00
N VAL A 182 -36.63 25.93 -5.97
CA VAL A 182 -37.32 25.67 -7.23
C VAL A 182 -37.73 24.21 -7.17
N ASP A 183 -39.02 23.97 -6.94
CA ASP A 183 -39.59 22.61 -6.99
C ASP A 183 -39.60 22.18 -8.45
N ASN A 184 -38.61 21.37 -8.83
CA ASN A 184 -38.57 20.73 -10.13
C ASN A 184 -39.18 19.33 -10.00
N ASP A 185 -40.51 19.28 -9.96
CA ASP A 185 -41.29 18.05 -10.10
C ASP A 185 -41.23 17.57 -11.56
N GLN A 186 -40.11 16.97 -11.95
CA GLN A 186 -40.05 16.15 -13.17
C GLN A 186 -39.63 14.74 -12.80
N ALA A 187 -40.55 13.82 -13.09
CA ALA A 187 -40.35 12.39 -12.88
C ALA A 187 -39.14 11.89 -13.70
N PRO A 188 -38.31 10.98 -13.16
CA PRO A 188 -37.20 10.38 -13.90
C PRO A 188 -37.72 9.64 -15.14
N GLU A 189 -37.07 9.84 -16.28
CA GLU A 189 -37.39 9.08 -17.50
C GLU A 189 -36.96 7.62 -17.34
N HIS A 190 -37.85 6.68 -17.72
CA HIS A 190 -37.70 5.25 -17.40
C HIS A 190 -36.92 4.41 -18.44
N SER A 191 -36.34 5.03 -19.48
CA SER A 191 -35.63 4.32 -20.55
C SER A 191 -34.11 4.46 -20.45
N GLY A 192 -33.41 3.42 -20.00
CA GLY A 192 -31.95 3.39 -19.95
C GLY A 192 -31.37 2.37 -18.95
N GLU A 193 -30.05 2.22 -18.96
CA GLU A 193 -29.27 1.57 -17.88
C GLU A 193 -29.26 2.47 -16.63
N GLY A 194 -29.16 1.87 -15.44
CA GLY A 194 -29.15 2.59 -14.16
C GLY A 194 -27.97 3.57 -14.05
N PHE A 195 -28.22 4.78 -13.53
CA PHE A 195 -27.21 5.83 -13.28
C PHE A 195 -26.34 6.23 -14.49
N ALA A 196 -26.84 6.09 -15.72
CA ALA A 196 -26.04 6.30 -16.94
C ALA A 196 -25.42 7.71 -17.03
N ASP A 197 -26.19 8.74 -16.65
CA ASP A 197 -25.72 10.13 -16.66
C ASP A 197 -24.61 10.40 -15.63
N ARG A 198 -24.74 9.82 -14.41
CA ARG A 198 -23.70 9.94 -13.37
C ARG A 198 -22.41 9.25 -13.81
N LEU A 199 -22.52 8.04 -14.36
CA LEU A 199 -21.37 7.27 -14.85
C LEU A 199 -20.68 7.96 -16.02
N ARG A 200 -21.42 8.65 -16.89
CA ARG A 200 -20.85 9.44 -18.00
C ARG A 200 -20.05 10.65 -17.50
N VAL A 201 -20.58 11.39 -16.53
CA VAL A 201 -19.98 12.65 -16.04
C VAL A 201 -18.85 12.40 -15.04
N PHE A 202 -19.10 11.57 -14.02
CA PHE A 202 -18.19 11.38 -12.88
C PHE A 202 -17.36 10.10 -12.94
N LYS A 203 -17.64 9.20 -13.90
CA LYS A 203 -17.03 7.87 -14.03
C LYS A 203 -17.32 6.96 -12.83
N ASP A 204 -16.88 5.71 -12.96
CA ASP A 204 -16.95 4.66 -11.93
C ASP A 204 -15.80 4.86 -10.91
N ASN A 205 -15.98 4.38 -9.68
CA ASN A 205 -14.96 4.36 -8.62
C ASN A 205 -13.80 3.37 -8.89
N ARG A 206 -13.73 2.75 -10.08
CA ARG A 206 -12.61 1.89 -10.49
C ARG A 206 -11.43 2.70 -11.02
N LEU A 207 -10.27 2.45 -10.43
CA LEU A 207 -9.01 2.91 -11.00
C LEU A 207 -8.70 2.05 -12.25
N PRO A 208 -8.37 2.63 -13.42
CA PRO A 208 -7.97 1.88 -14.60
C PRO A 208 -6.85 0.89 -14.27
N GLU A 209 -7.17 -0.40 -14.37
CA GLU A 209 -6.19 -1.46 -14.24
C GLU A 209 -5.22 -1.38 -15.44
N LYS A 210 -3.92 -1.54 -15.18
CA LYS A 210 -2.96 -1.78 -16.26
C LYS A 210 -3.41 -3.02 -17.03
N LYS A 211 -3.60 -2.89 -18.35
CA LYS A 211 -3.88 -4.04 -19.21
C LYS A 211 -2.72 -5.02 -19.04
N GLY A 212 -3.02 -6.23 -18.58
CA GLY A 212 -2.02 -7.29 -18.45
C GLY A 212 -1.37 -7.58 -19.80
N LYS A 213 -0.10 -7.99 -19.79
CA LYS A 213 0.62 -8.29 -21.03
C LYS A 213 -0.02 -9.49 -21.71
N SER A 214 -0.24 -9.38 -23.03
CA SER A 214 -0.76 -10.53 -23.79
C SER A 214 0.29 -11.64 -23.88
N LEU A 215 -0.12 -12.88 -24.07
CA LEU A 215 0.81 -14.01 -24.19
C LEU A 215 1.77 -13.82 -25.38
N LEU A 216 1.30 -13.25 -26.49
CA LEU A 216 2.15 -12.91 -27.64
C LEU A 216 3.17 -11.82 -27.30
N GLN A 217 2.75 -10.80 -26.56
CA GLN A 217 3.63 -9.73 -26.10
C GLN A 217 4.68 -10.26 -25.11
N LEU A 218 4.30 -11.18 -24.21
CA LEU A 218 5.22 -11.88 -23.32
C LEU A 218 6.24 -12.69 -24.12
N MET A 219 5.81 -13.45 -25.14
CA MET A 219 6.73 -14.18 -26.03
C MET A 219 7.69 -13.25 -26.77
N TRP A 220 7.22 -12.09 -27.24
CA TRP A 220 8.08 -11.10 -27.88
C TRP A 220 9.11 -10.51 -26.91
N ILE A 221 8.69 -10.22 -25.68
CA ILE A 221 9.59 -9.73 -24.62
C ILE A 221 10.62 -10.79 -24.26
N THR A 222 10.21 -12.05 -24.08
CA THR A 222 11.11 -13.17 -23.79
C THR A 222 12.09 -13.40 -24.95
N TYR A 223 11.64 -13.31 -26.20
CA TYR A 223 12.50 -13.47 -27.38
C TYR A 223 13.52 -12.34 -27.56
N ASN A 224 13.21 -11.12 -27.09
CA ASN A 224 14.11 -9.97 -27.18
C ASN A 224 15.30 -10.01 -26.21
N ASP A 225 15.61 -11.17 -25.62
CA ASP A 225 16.85 -11.40 -24.91
C ASP A 225 18.04 -11.45 -25.89
N LYS A 226 19.13 -10.75 -25.54
CA LYS A 226 20.35 -10.67 -26.35
C LYS A 226 20.96 -12.05 -26.63
N VAL A 227 20.82 -12.99 -25.69
CA VAL A 227 21.35 -14.35 -25.85
C VAL A 227 20.51 -15.14 -26.86
N LEU A 228 19.18 -15.10 -26.74
CA LEU A 228 18.28 -15.76 -27.69
C LEU A 228 18.40 -15.17 -29.09
N ILE A 229 18.62 -13.86 -29.22
CA ILE A 229 18.89 -13.21 -30.52
C ILE A 229 20.21 -13.74 -31.12
N LEU A 230 21.29 -13.81 -30.33
CA LEU A 230 22.58 -14.36 -30.79
C LEU A 230 22.44 -15.82 -31.25
N LEU A 231 21.73 -16.63 -30.48
CA LEU A 231 21.49 -18.04 -30.74
C LEU A 231 20.59 -18.22 -31.98
N SER A 232 19.62 -17.34 -32.19
CA SER A 232 18.78 -17.31 -33.39
C SER A 232 19.59 -16.96 -34.65
N ILE A 233 20.52 -16.01 -34.57
CA ILE A 233 21.44 -15.69 -35.68
C ILE A 233 22.30 -16.91 -36.03
N ALA A 234 22.86 -17.59 -35.03
CA ALA A 234 23.66 -18.80 -35.24
C ALA A 234 22.83 -19.94 -35.83
N ALA A 235 21.58 -20.11 -35.38
CA ALA A 235 20.65 -21.11 -35.89
C ALA A 235 20.29 -20.85 -37.37
N VAL A 236 20.08 -19.58 -37.76
CA VAL A 236 19.82 -19.20 -39.14
C VAL A 236 21.05 -19.45 -40.03
N ILE A 237 22.25 -19.13 -39.56
CA ILE A 237 23.50 -19.40 -40.29
C ILE A 237 23.70 -20.91 -40.46
N SER A 238 23.53 -21.69 -39.38
CA SER A 238 23.62 -23.15 -39.39
C SER A 238 22.59 -23.77 -40.34
N LEU A 239 21.34 -23.30 -40.31
CA LEU A 239 20.28 -23.77 -41.20
C LEU A 239 20.56 -23.41 -42.67
N ALA A 240 21.00 -22.18 -42.95
CA ALA A 240 21.30 -21.75 -44.31
C ALA A 240 22.40 -22.60 -44.96
N VAL A 241 23.42 -22.97 -44.19
CA VAL A 241 24.52 -23.80 -44.66
C VAL A 241 24.07 -25.26 -44.77
N GLY A 242 23.38 -25.78 -43.76
CA GLY A 242 22.82 -27.14 -43.80
C GLY A 242 21.93 -27.34 -45.03
N LEU A 243 21.09 -26.36 -45.37
CA LEU A 243 20.28 -26.40 -46.60
C LEU A 243 21.15 -26.32 -47.87
N TYR A 244 22.14 -25.43 -47.92
CA TYR A 244 23.05 -25.32 -49.06
C TYR A 244 23.80 -26.63 -49.33
N GLN A 245 24.19 -27.35 -48.29
CA GLN A 245 24.89 -28.64 -48.42
C GLN A 245 23.94 -29.77 -48.82
N THR A 246 22.76 -29.81 -48.20
CA THR A 246 21.74 -30.83 -48.52
C THR A 246 21.28 -30.73 -49.99
N PHE A 247 21.23 -29.53 -50.55
CA PHE A 247 20.74 -29.28 -51.93
C PHE A 247 21.85 -29.03 -52.97
N GLY A 248 23.10 -28.71 -52.59
CA GLY A 248 24.13 -28.20 -53.50
C GLY A 248 25.37 -29.08 -53.76
N GLY A 249 25.58 -30.21 -53.06
CA GLY A 249 26.80 -31.03 -53.18
C GLY A 249 26.59 -32.49 -53.65
N GLU A 250 27.57 -33.05 -54.38
CA GLU A 250 27.69 -34.51 -54.58
C GLU A 250 28.15 -35.18 -53.27
N HIS A 251 27.35 -36.11 -52.78
CA HIS A 251 27.60 -36.80 -51.51
C HIS A 251 28.32 -38.13 -51.75
N LYS A 252 29.28 -38.47 -50.89
CA LYS A 252 29.89 -39.81 -50.89
C LYS A 252 28.85 -40.86 -50.45
N PRO A 253 28.85 -42.08 -51.04
CA PRO A 253 27.83 -43.09 -50.76
C PRO A 253 27.99 -43.62 -49.32
N GLY A 254 27.05 -43.26 -48.43
CA GLY A 254 26.96 -43.84 -47.08
C GLY A 254 26.66 -42.88 -45.93
N GLU A 255 26.78 -41.56 -46.12
CA GLU A 255 26.46 -40.57 -45.07
C GLU A 255 25.01 -40.07 -45.16
N PRO A 256 24.24 -40.08 -44.05
CA PRO A 256 22.84 -39.63 -44.05
C PRO A 256 22.73 -38.11 -44.26
N LYS A 257 21.75 -37.69 -45.09
CA LYS A 257 21.44 -36.28 -45.43
C LYS A 257 20.72 -35.56 -44.27
N VAL A 258 21.44 -35.28 -43.18
CA VAL A 258 20.83 -34.74 -41.96
C VAL A 258 21.48 -33.45 -41.43
N GLU A 259 22.27 -32.73 -42.23
CA GLU A 259 22.95 -31.51 -41.76
C GLU A 259 22.00 -30.34 -41.46
N TRP A 260 20.85 -30.25 -42.15
CA TRP A 260 19.81 -29.25 -41.86
C TRP A 260 19.13 -29.46 -40.49
N ILE A 261 19.20 -30.68 -39.92
CA ILE A 261 18.56 -31.02 -38.64
C ILE A 261 19.23 -30.30 -37.47
N GLU A 262 20.52 -29.96 -37.57
CA GLU A 262 21.23 -29.23 -36.51
C GLU A 262 20.64 -27.82 -36.33
N GLY A 263 20.51 -27.05 -37.42
CA GLY A 263 19.88 -25.73 -37.39
C GLY A 263 18.42 -25.77 -36.95
N VAL A 264 17.66 -26.77 -37.41
CA VAL A 264 16.25 -26.94 -37.00
C VAL A 264 16.13 -27.32 -35.52
N ALA A 265 17.00 -28.17 -34.98
CA ALA A 265 16.98 -28.55 -33.57
C ALA A 265 17.19 -27.34 -32.66
N ILE A 266 18.10 -26.43 -33.05
CA ILE A 266 18.36 -25.18 -32.31
C ILE A 266 17.13 -24.26 -32.33
N ILE A 267 16.47 -24.09 -33.49
CA ILE A 267 15.25 -23.28 -33.61
C ILE A 267 14.12 -23.86 -32.76
N VAL A 268 13.93 -25.17 -32.78
CA VAL A 268 12.90 -25.86 -31.97
C VAL A 268 13.19 -25.69 -30.48
N ALA A 269 14.46 -25.80 -30.06
CA ALA A 269 14.86 -25.57 -28.67
C ALA A 269 14.53 -24.13 -28.22
N ILE A 270 14.86 -23.12 -29.01
CA ILE A 270 14.50 -21.71 -28.73
C ILE A 270 12.98 -21.57 -28.58
N ALA A 271 12.21 -22.14 -29.52
CA ALA A 271 10.76 -22.06 -29.50
C ALA A 271 10.18 -22.67 -28.21
N ILE A 272 10.67 -23.83 -27.78
CA ILE A 272 10.24 -24.47 -26.53
C ILE A 272 10.58 -23.57 -25.33
N VAL A 273 11.80 -23.04 -25.26
CA VAL A 273 12.22 -22.17 -24.14
C VAL A 273 11.36 -20.91 -24.05
N VAL A 274 11.11 -20.23 -25.17
CA VAL A 274 10.26 -19.03 -25.23
C VAL A 274 8.82 -19.37 -24.82
N ILE A 275 8.24 -20.44 -25.36
CA ILE A 275 6.87 -20.85 -25.04
C ILE A 275 6.73 -21.18 -23.55
N VAL A 276 7.62 -22.01 -23.00
CA VAL A 276 7.57 -22.41 -21.58
C VAL A 276 7.81 -21.21 -20.67
N GLY A 277 8.77 -20.35 -21.01
CA GLY A 277 9.06 -19.12 -20.28
C GLY A 277 7.86 -18.18 -20.22
N SER A 278 7.26 -17.87 -21.37
CA SER A 278 6.11 -16.97 -21.44
C SER A 278 4.83 -17.56 -20.84
N LEU A 279 4.61 -18.89 -20.93
CA LEU A 279 3.50 -19.55 -20.26
C LEU A 279 3.60 -19.44 -18.73
N ASN A 280 4.81 -19.61 -18.18
CA ASN A 280 5.04 -19.47 -16.74
C ASN A 280 4.76 -18.03 -16.28
N ASP A 281 5.27 -17.04 -17.01
CA ASP A 281 5.04 -15.63 -16.67
C ASP A 281 3.57 -15.21 -16.83
N TYR A 282 2.87 -15.72 -17.85
CA TYR A 282 1.42 -15.48 -18.01
C TYR A 282 0.61 -16.07 -16.84
N GLN A 283 0.98 -17.26 -16.35
CA GLN A 283 0.33 -17.84 -15.17
C GLN A 283 0.57 -17.00 -13.91
N LYS A 284 1.78 -16.46 -13.72
CA LYS A 284 2.10 -15.56 -12.59
C LYS A 284 1.27 -14.29 -12.63
N GLU A 285 1.22 -13.61 -13.78
CA GLU A 285 0.50 -12.35 -13.93
C GLU A 285 -1.01 -12.53 -13.66
N ARG A 286 -1.61 -13.61 -14.18
CA ARG A 286 -3.03 -13.93 -13.95
C ARG A 286 -3.36 -14.18 -12.48
N GLN A 287 -2.47 -14.86 -11.74
CA GLN A 287 -2.65 -15.09 -10.30
C GLN A 287 -2.56 -13.78 -9.51
N PHE A 288 -1.63 -12.90 -9.89
CA PHE A 288 -1.49 -11.59 -9.26
C PHE A 288 -2.73 -10.71 -9.49
N THR A 289 -3.23 -10.63 -10.72
CA THR A 289 -4.46 -9.87 -11.03
C THR A 289 -5.66 -10.40 -10.24
N LYS A 290 -5.82 -11.73 -10.15
CA LYS A 290 -6.93 -12.34 -9.39
C LYS A 290 -6.86 -12.02 -7.89
N LEU A 291 -5.66 -12.03 -7.32
CA LEU A 291 -5.45 -11.67 -5.92
C LEU A 291 -5.68 -10.17 -5.66
N ASN A 292 -5.25 -9.29 -6.56
CA ASN A 292 -5.50 -7.85 -6.44
C ASN A 292 -7.00 -7.53 -6.55
N LYS A 293 -7.71 -8.15 -7.51
CA LYS A 293 -9.15 -7.96 -7.67
C LYS A 293 -9.93 -8.31 -6.39
N LYS A 294 -9.56 -9.43 -5.74
CA LYS A 294 -10.21 -9.85 -4.48
C LYS A 294 -9.88 -8.95 -3.29
N LYS A 295 -8.72 -8.28 -3.27
CA LYS A 295 -8.32 -7.36 -2.19
C LYS A 295 -8.97 -5.98 -2.29
N GLN A 296 -9.27 -5.55 -3.51
CA GLN A 296 -9.91 -4.27 -3.79
C GLN A 296 -11.44 -4.34 -3.65
N ASP A 297 -12.02 -5.53 -3.81
CA ASP A 297 -13.43 -5.77 -3.52
C ASP A 297 -13.68 -5.75 -2.02
N ARG A 298 -14.28 -4.65 -1.55
CA ARG A 298 -14.72 -4.44 -0.17
C ARG A 298 -16.16 -3.97 -0.20
N VAL A 299 -16.87 -4.20 0.89
CA VAL A 299 -18.26 -3.81 1.05
C VAL A 299 -18.32 -2.56 1.92
N VAL A 300 -19.19 -1.61 1.53
CA VAL A 300 -19.42 -0.35 2.24
C VAL A 300 -20.92 -0.18 2.44
N LYS A 301 -21.30 0.36 3.61
CA LYS A 301 -22.68 0.67 3.94
C LYS A 301 -23.05 2.04 3.38
N VAL A 302 -24.08 2.09 2.53
CA VAL A 302 -24.61 3.32 1.95
C VAL A 302 -26.10 3.43 2.16
N ILE A 303 -26.63 4.64 2.11
CA ILE A 303 -28.05 4.92 2.18
C ILE A 303 -28.52 5.23 0.76
N ARG A 304 -29.44 4.42 0.23
CA ARG A 304 -30.14 4.65 -1.04
C ARG A 304 -31.64 4.45 -0.84
N SER A 305 -32.46 5.34 -1.38
CA SER A 305 -33.92 5.37 -1.18
C SER A 305 -34.34 5.27 0.30
N GLY A 306 -33.57 5.90 1.20
CA GLY A 306 -33.81 5.92 2.64
C GLY A 306 -33.54 4.61 3.38
N LYS A 307 -32.91 3.62 2.71
CA LYS A 307 -32.53 2.33 3.30
C LYS A 307 -31.02 2.16 3.29
N THR A 308 -30.48 1.68 4.40
CA THR A 308 -29.08 1.26 4.47
C THR A 308 -28.91 -0.04 3.70
N ILE A 309 -28.06 -0.02 2.68
CA ILE A 309 -27.71 -1.17 1.86
C ILE A 309 -26.19 -1.31 1.82
N GLU A 310 -25.74 -2.55 1.69
CA GLU A 310 -24.32 -2.88 1.53
C GLU A 310 -23.99 -3.01 0.03
N LEU A 311 -23.05 -2.21 -0.46
CA LEU A 311 -22.59 -2.21 -1.84
C LEU A 311 -21.09 -2.45 -1.92
N SER A 312 -20.61 -2.98 -3.06
CA SER A 312 -19.17 -3.00 -3.33
C SER A 312 -18.63 -1.57 -3.45
N VAL A 313 -17.40 -1.34 -3.00
CA VAL A 313 -16.69 -0.06 -3.16
C VAL A 313 -16.73 0.42 -4.62
N PHE A 314 -16.72 -0.50 -5.58
CA PHE A 314 -16.75 -0.16 -6.99
C PHE A 314 -18.07 0.44 -7.45
N ASP A 315 -19.19 0.12 -6.80
CA ASP A 315 -20.51 0.58 -7.22
C ASP A 315 -20.92 1.90 -6.51
N LEU A 316 -19.97 2.54 -5.82
CA LEU A 316 -20.12 3.87 -5.22
C LEU A 316 -20.12 4.97 -6.28
N LEU A 317 -21.10 5.86 -6.19
CA LEU A 317 -21.31 6.94 -7.14
C LEU A 317 -21.29 8.31 -6.44
N VAL A 318 -21.03 9.36 -7.21
CA VAL A 318 -21.13 10.74 -6.73
C VAL A 318 -22.59 11.04 -6.36
N GLY A 319 -22.78 11.56 -5.15
CA GLY A 319 -24.09 11.83 -4.54
C GLY A 319 -24.57 10.72 -3.59
N ASP A 320 -23.89 9.57 -3.50
CA ASP A 320 -24.22 8.55 -2.48
C ASP A 320 -23.94 9.07 -1.06
N VAL A 321 -24.84 8.71 -0.13
CA VAL A 321 -24.66 8.96 1.30
C VAL A 321 -24.07 7.71 1.94
N VAL A 322 -22.87 7.83 2.47
CA VAL A 322 -22.08 6.71 2.99
C VAL A 322 -22.03 6.78 4.51
N HIS A 323 -22.18 5.63 5.18
CA HIS A 323 -22.05 5.53 6.63
C HIS A 323 -20.58 5.35 7.04
N LEU A 324 -20.17 6.02 8.11
CA LEU A 324 -18.83 5.95 8.67
C LEU A 324 -18.89 5.32 10.06
N GLU A 325 -18.14 4.24 10.23
CA GLU A 325 -17.93 3.58 11.51
C GLU A 325 -16.44 3.62 11.91
N PRO A 326 -16.11 3.59 13.22
CA PRO A 326 -14.72 3.52 13.67
C PRO A 326 -14.01 2.29 13.10
N GLY A 327 -12.84 2.51 12.49
CA GLY A 327 -12.05 1.47 11.82
C GLY A 327 -12.18 1.46 10.29
N ASP A 328 -13.19 2.14 9.74
CA ASP A 328 -13.38 2.20 8.29
C ASP A 328 -12.26 2.96 7.59
N LEU A 329 -11.89 2.46 6.40
CA LEU A 329 -11.04 3.16 5.45
C LEU A 329 -11.94 3.83 4.42
N VAL A 330 -11.89 5.16 4.34
CA VAL A 330 -12.74 5.94 3.45
C VAL A 330 -12.34 5.67 1.98
N PRO A 331 -13.26 5.16 1.13
CA PRO A 331 -12.94 4.79 -0.24
C PRO A 331 -12.98 5.97 -1.23
N VAL A 332 -13.74 7.02 -0.93
CA VAL A 332 -14.10 8.13 -1.84
C VAL A 332 -13.98 9.46 -1.10
N ASP A 333 -13.83 10.57 -1.83
CA ASP A 333 -13.85 11.89 -1.22
C ASP A 333 -15.29 12.35 -1.01
N GLY A 334 -15.52 13.12 0.05
CA GLY A 334 -16.83 13.65 0.33
C GLY A 334 -16.89 14.65 1.48
N ILE A 335 -18.10 15.05 1.83
CA ILE A 335 -18.36 16.08 2.84
C ILE A 335 -19.25 15.51 3.92
N LEU A 336 -18.86 15.73 5.18
CA LEU A 336 -19.59 15.23 6.34
C LEU A 336 -20.95 15.92 6.46
N ILE A 337 -22.04 15.14 6.40
CA ILE A 337 -23.41 15.64 6.56
C ILE A 337 -23.68 15.81 8.06
N GLU A 338 -23.63 14.70 8.78
CA GLU A 338 -23.90 14.64 10.22
C GLU A 338 -22.98 13.60 10.85
N GLY A 339 -22.63 13.80 12.12
CA GLY A 339 -21.80 12.84 12.84
C GLY A 339 -21.55 13.25 14.28
N PHE A 340 -21.28 12.24 15.11
CA PHE A 340 -20.96 12.41 16.51
C PHE A 340 -19.48 12.14 16.74
N ASN A 341 -18.73 13.20 17.10
CA ASN A 341 -17.31 13.15 17.46
C ASN A 341 -16.43 12.39 16.44
N VAL A 342 -16.69 12.61 15.15
CA VAL A 342 -15.93 11.96 14.07
C VAL A 342 -14.50 12.48 14.07
N LYS A 343 -13.55 11.56 14.19
CA LYS A 343 -12.11 11.84 14.12
C LYS A 343 -11.47 10.90 13.13
N CYS A 344 -10.65 11.45 12.23
CA CYS A 344 -9.96 10.65 11.23
C CYS A 344 -8.45 10.89 11.25
N ASP A 345 -7.73 9.85 10.87
CA ASP A 345 -6.30 9.87 10.58
C ASP A 345 -6.13 10.03 9.06
N GLU A 346 -5.50 11.14 8.65
CA GLU A 346 -5.26 11.49 7.23
C GLU A 346 -3.80 11.24 6.80
N SER A 347 -3.03 10.50 7.61
CA SER A 347 -1.60 10.25 7.37
C SER A 347 -1.27 9.63 6.01
N GLN A 348 -2.19 8.88 5.40
CA GLN A 348 -1.98 8.32 4.07
C GLN A 348 -2.00 9.36 2.94
N THR A 349 -2.66 10.50 3.15
CA THR A 349 -2.84 11.55 2.14
C THR A 349 -1.96 12.75 2.43
N THR A 350 -1.85 13.18 3.70
CA THR A 350 -1.07 14.36 4.11
C THR A 350 0.35 14.01 4.58
N GLY A 351 0.60 12.76 4.97
CA GLY A 351 1.85 12.35 5.60
C GLY A 351 1.97 12.71 7.08
N GLU A 352 0.99 13.42 7.64
CA GLU A 352 0.96 13.84 9.05
C GLU A 352 0.09 12.87 9.86
N SER A 353 0.58 12.40 11.01
CA SER A 353 -0.12 11.40 11.85
C SER A 353 -1.11 12.00 12.85
N ASP A 354 -1.44 13.28 12.70
CA ASP A 354 -2.34 13.97 13.61
C ASP A 354 -3.79 13.59 13.33
N VAL A 355 -4.51 13.23 14.39
CA VAL A 355 -5.93 12.88 14.29
C VAL A 355 -6.74 14.16 14.23
N ILE A 356 -7.40 14.39 13.10
CA ILE A 356 -8.18 15.59 12.84
C ILE A 356 -9.64 15.34 13.19
N ARG A 357 -10.22 16.24 13.99
CA ARG A 357 -11.65 16.23 14.32
C ARG A 357 -12.46 16.86 13.20
N LYS A 358 -13.51 16.17 12.77
CA LYS A 358 -14.42 16.61 11.72
C LYS A 358 -15.66 17.28 12.29
N ARG A 359 -16.17 18.27 11.58
CA ARG A 359 -17.38 19.01 11.91
C ARG A 359 -18.39 18.85 10.78
N SER A 360 -19.68 18.87 11.13
CA SER A 360 -20.74 18.80 10.12
C SER A 360 -20.66 20.02 9.21
N ALA A 361 -20.94 19.81 7.92
CA ALA A 361 -20.82 20.84 6.93
C ALA A 361 -21.80 22.01 7.14
N ASP A 362 -22.98 21.75 7.70
CA ASP A 362 -23.96 22.79 8.07
C ASP A 362 -23.41 23.72 9.18
N GLU A 363 -22.71 23.17 10.17
CA GLU A 363 -22.06 23.97 11.22
C GLU A 363 -20.95 24.85 10.64
N VAL A 364 -20.15 24.30 9.72
CA VAL A 364 -19.06 25.03 9.08
C VAL A 364 -19.61 26.15 8.19
N PHE A 365 -20.66 25.88 7.42
CA PHE A 365 -21.30 26.88 6.57
C PHE A 365 -21.91 28.03 7.40
N ALA A 366 -22.62 27.71 8.48
CA ALA A 366 -23.15 28.70 9.41
C ALA A 366 -22.04 29.51 10.10
N ALA A 367 -20.90 28.90 10.42
CA ALA A 367 -19.75 29.61 10.98
C ALA A 367 -19.13 30.60 9.98
N ILE A 368 -19.09 30.25 8.69
CA ILE A 368 -18.61 31.15 7.63
C ILE A 368 -19.53 32.36 7.49
N GLU A 369 -20.85 32.17 7.43
CA GLU A 369 -21.83 33.26 7.30
C GLU A 369 -21.85 34.18 8.54
N ASN A 370 -21.80 33.59 9.74
CA ASN A 370 -21.87 34.33 11.00
C ASN A 370 -20.52 34.94 11.44
N ARG A 371 -19.45 34.77 10.64
CA ARG A 371 -18.08 35.20 10.99
C ARG A 371 -17.58 34.61 12.31
N GLY A 372 -17.88 33.33 12.56
CA GLY A 372 -17.42 32.58 13.73
C GLY A 372 -16.00 32.04 13.58
N ASP A 373 -15.40 31.51 14.64
CA ASP A 373 -14.04 30.96 14.56
C ASP A 373 -13.96 29.76 13.60
N LEU A 374 -13.17 29.91 12.54
CA LEU A 374 -12.93 28.87 11.54
C LEU A 374 -11.75 27.96 11.91
N LYS A 375 -11.00 28.30 12.97
CA LYS A 375 -9.88 27.48 13.44
C LYS A 375 -10.43 26.11 13.86
N ASN A 376 -9.92 25.05 13.22
CA ASN A 376 -10.34 23.64 13.41
C ASN A 376 -11.74 23.27 12.86
N MET A 377 -12.28 24.04 11.93
CA MET A 377 -13.52 23.69 11.21
C MET A 377 -13.18 22.95 9.91
N ASP A 378 -13.26 21.62 9.94
CA ASP A 378 -12.96 20.76 8.78
C ASP A 378 -14.14 19.82 8.49
N PRO A 379 -14.94 20.06 7.43
CA PRO A 379 -16.03 19.19 7.00
C PRO A 379 -15.61 18.14 5.95
N PHE A 380 -14.36 18.17 5.49
CA PHE A 380 -13.89 17.37 4.36
C PHE A 380 -13.50 15.96 4.81
N ILE A 381 -14.03 14.95 4.14
CA ILE A 381 -13.64 13.56 4.30
C ILE A 381 -12.83 13.16 3.07
N GLN A 382 -11.54 12.90 3.26
CA GLN A 382 -10.63 12.50 2.19
C GLN A 382 -10.56 10.98 2.05
N SER A 383 -10.53 10.50 0.82
CA SER A 383 -10.23 9.11 0.47
C SER A 383 -8.86 8.71 1.00
N GLY A 384 -8.73 7.46 1.43
CA GLY A 384 -7.52 6.93 2.08
C GLY A 384 -7.40 7.26 3.58
N ALA A 385 -8.21 8.19 4.11
CA ALA A 385 -8.28 8.45 5.54
C ALA A 385 -8.90 7.28 6.30
N ARG A 386 -8.48 7.08 7.55
CA ARG A 386 -9.04 6.07 8.45
C ARG A 386 -9.85 6.73 9.56
N ILE A 387 -11.07 6.25 9.79
CA ILE A 387 -11.88 6.73 10.91
C ILE A 387 -11.37 6.10 12.20
N MET A 388 -11.00 6.93 13.16
CA MET A 388 -10.44 6.50 14.45
C MET A 388 -11.52 6.44 15.53
N GLU A 389 -12.39 7.44 15.57
CA GLU A 389 -13.47 7.58 16.55
C GLU A 389 -14.70 8.25 15.91
N GLY A 390 -15.86 8.01 16.50
CA GLY A 390 -17.13 8.62 16.10
C GLY A 390 -17.87 7.86 15.00
N VAL A 391 -19.12 8.23 14.81
CA VAL A 391 -20.01 7.71 13.77
C VAL A 391 -20.62 8.87 13.00
N GLY A 392 -20.86 8.70 11.72
CA GLY A 392 -21.47 9.75 10.91
C GLY A 392 -21.89 9.29 9.54
N THR A 393 -22.47 10.21 8.78
CA THR A 393 -22.80 10.03 7.37
C THR A 393 -22.19 11.16 6.57
N PHE A 394 -21.71 10.85 5.38
CA PHE A 394 -21.10 11.84 4.49
C PHE A 394 -21.59 11.65 3.06
N MET A 395 -21.62 12.75 2.30
CA MET A 395 -22.01 12.76 0.90
C MET A 395 -20.78 12.61 0.02
N THR A 396 -20.82 11.65 -0.90
CA THR A 396 -19.75 11.39 -1.86
C THR A 396 -19.69 12.48 -2.92
N THR A 397 -18.53 13.11 -3.10
CA THR A 397 -18.33 14.17 -4.09
C THR A 397 -17.40 13.76 -5.23
N SER A 398 -16.36 12.97 -4.95
CA SER A 398 -15.41 12.53 -5.99
C SER A 398 -15.04 11.05 -5.82
N VAL A 399 -15.09 10.31 -6.92
CA VAL A 399 -14.83 8.86 -6.98
C VAL A 399 -13.71 8.52 -7.96
N GLY A 400 -13.10 7.34 -7.80
CA GLY A 400 -12.18 6.74 -8.76
C GLY A 400 -10.95 7.61 -9.03
N VAL A 401 -10.69 7.89 -10.30
CA VAL A 401 -9.56 8.74 -10.73
C VAL A 401 -9.68 10.20 -10.28
N TYR A 402 -10.89 10.64 -9.90
CA TYR A 402 -11.16 12.00 -9.45
C TYR A 402 -11.04 12.15 -7.93
N SER A 403 -10.91 11.07 -7.16
CA SER A 403 -10.63 11.18 -5.73
C SER A 403 -9.17 11.54 -5.47
N SER A 404 -8.90 12.18 -4.35
CA SER A 404 -7.57 12.64 -3.92
C SER A 404 -6.61 11.46 -3.81
N TYR A 405 -7.05 10.38 -3.15
CA TYR A 405 -6.28 9.14 -3.06
C TYR A 405 -6.13 8.44 -4.42
N GLY A 406 -7.16 8.48 -5.27
CA GLY A 406 -7.10 7.93 -6.63
C GLY A 406 -6.06 8.62 -7.51
N LYS A 407 -5.98 9.95 -7.46
CA LYS A 407 -4.93 10.74 -8.13
C LYS A 407 -3.53 10.37 -7.62
N THR A 408 -3.37 10.25 -6.30
CA THR A 408 -2.10 9.82 -5.69
C THR A 408 -1.71 8.40 -6.11
N LEU A 409 -2.66 7.46 -6.13
CA LEU A 409 -2.41 6.09 -6.59
C LEU A 409 -2.07 6.02 -8.08
N MET A 410 -2.61 6.90 -8.91
CA MET A 410 -2.22 6.99 -10.33
C MET A 410 -0.81 7.51 -10.52
N ALA A 411 -0.40 8.50 -9.72
CA ALA A 411 0.98 9.00 -9.74
C ALA A 411 1.99 7.96 -9.21
N LEU A 412 1.58 7.14 -8.24
CA LEU A 412 2.40 6.07 -7.63
C LEU A 412 2.41 4.76 -8.42
N ASN A 413 1.72 4.68 -9.57
CA ASN A 413 1.53 3.43 -10.31
C ASN A 413 2.78 3.05 -11.14
N GLU A 414 3.92 2.89 -10.46
CA GLU A 414 5.19 2.48 -11.04
C GLU A 414 5.23 0.97 -11.32
N ASP A 415 5.99 0.58 -12.34
CA ASP A 415 6.22 -0.84 -12.63
C ASP A 415 6.99 -1.51 -11.48
N PRO A 416 6.72 -2.80 -11.19
CA PRO A 416 7.46 -3.52 -10.17
C PRO A 416 8.96 -3.51 -10.50
N GLU A 417 9.73 -2.73 -9.74
CA GLU A 417 11.18 -2.67 -9.86
C GLU A 417 11.83 -4.03 -9.58
N MET A 418 12.98 -4.26 -10.18
CA MET A 418 13.81 -5.45 -9.90
C MET A 418 14.21 -5.49 -8.42
N THR A 419 14.26 -6.69 -7.82
CA THR A 419 14.72 -6.81 -6.43
C THR A 419 16.23 -6.54 -6.34
N PRO A 420 16.76 -6.05 -5.20
CA PRO A 420 18.18 -5.76 -5.06
C PRO A 420 19.08 -6.99 -5.34
N LEU A 421 18.64 -8.21 -5.00
CA LEU A 421 19.32 -9.46 -5.29
C LEU A 421 19.30 -9.74 -6.78
N GLN A 422 18.16 -9.57 -7.45
CA GLN A 422 18.07 -9.69 -8.90
C GLN A 422 19.04 -8.71 -9.59
N ALA A 423 19.12 -7.46 -9.12
CA ALA A 423 20.04 -6.47 -9.66
C ALA A 423 21.51 -6.89 -9.49
N LYS A 424 21.92 -7.32 -8.29
CA LYS A 424 23.29 -7.81 -8.02
C LYS A 424 23.63 -9.05 -8.83
N LEU A 425 22.68 -9.98 -8.95
CA LEU A 425 22.86 -11.19 -9.73
C LEU A 425 22.93 -10.91 -11.23
N ASN A 426 22.22 -9.90 -11.72
CA ASN A 426 22.33 -9.45 -13.11
C ASN A 426 23.71 -8.85 -13.41
N VAL A 427 24.32 -8.15 -12.43
CA VAL A 427 25.71 -7.69 -12.52
C VAL A 427 26.68 -8.89 -12.61
N ILE A 428 26.51 -9.91 -11.76
CA ILE A 428 27.34 -11.12 -11.81
C ILE A 428 27.13 -11.86 -13.13
N ALA A 429 25.89 -12.04 -13.58
CA ALA A 429 25.58 -12.65 -14.87
C ALA A 429 26.23 -11.90 -16.03
N THR A 430 26.25 -10.56 -15.96
CA THR A 430 26.94 -9.72 -16.95
C THR A 430 28.46 -9.94 -16.94
N TYR A 431 29.08 -10.12 -15.77
CA TYR A 431 30.50 -10.44 -15.68
C TYR A 431 30.81 -11.84 -16.24
N ILE A 432 30.00 -12.84 -15.91
CA ILE A 432 30.13 -14.19 -16.47
C ILE A 432 29.96 -14.14 -17.99
N ALA A 433 28.96 -13.41 -18.50
CA ALA A 433 28.74 -13.24 -19.93
C ALA A 433 29.93 -12.55 -20.62
N LYS A 434 30.53 -11.52 -20.01
CA LYS A 434 31.73 -10.85 -20.54
C LYS A 434 32.94 -11.78 -20.57
N LEU A 435 33.19 -12.50 -19.48
CA LEU A 435 34.29 -13.46 -19.39
C LEU A 435 34.10 -14.63 -20.36
N GLY A 436 32.91 -15.22 -20.41
CA GLY A 436 32.53 -16.27 -21.35
C GLY A 436 32.65 -15.81 -22.81
N SER A 437 32.20 -14.59 -23.12
CA SER A 437 32.34 -13.99 -24.45
C SER A 437 33.82 -13.76 -24.81
N SER A 438 34.64 -13.29 -23.86
CA SER A 438 36.08 -13.08 -24.10
C SER A 438 36.82 -14.40 -24.32
N ALA A 439 36.50 -15.45 -23.56
CA ALA A 439 37.06 -16.78 -23.74
C ALA A 439 36.61 -17.43 -25.05
N GLY A 440 35.32 -17.29 -25.40
CA GLY A 440 34.77 -17.73 -26.68
C GLY A 440 35.44 -17.01 -27.86
N LEU A 441 35.66 -15.69 -27.77
CA LEU A 441 36.37 -14.92 -28.78
C LEU A 441 37.84 -15.35 -28.91
N LEU A 442 38.53 -15.57 -27.79
CA LEU A 442 39.91 -16.06 -27.81
C LEU A 442 39.98 -17.44 -28.48
N LEU A 443 39.09 -18.35 -28.12
CA LEU A 443 39.02 -19.68 -28.72
C LEU A 443 38.69 -19.61 -30.22
N PHE A 444 37.79 -18.71 -30.61
CA PHE A 444 37.50 -18.43 -32.02
C PHE A 444 38.77 -17.99 -32.76
N ILE A 445 39.54 -17.04 -32.21
CA ILE A 445 40.78 -16.56 -32.84
C ILE A 445 41.80 -17.68 -32.98
N VAL A 446 41.98 -18.51 -31.94
CA VAL A 446 42.93 -19.64 -31.97
C VAL A 446 42.52 -20.67 -33.04
N LEU A 447 41.26 -21.10 -33.03
CA LEU A 447 40.75 -22.05 -34.02
C LEU A 447 40.72 -21.46 -35.44
N PHE A 448 40.51 -20.15 -35.57
CA PHE A 448 40.53 -19.45 -36.84
C PHE A 448 41.96 -19.35 -37.40
N ILE A 449 42.95 -19.04 -36.58
CA ILE A 449 44.37 -19.07 -36.99
C ILE A 449 44.78 -20.49 -37.36
N GLU A 450 44.41 -21.49 -36.55
CA GLU A 450 44.66 -22.89 -36.86
C GLU A 450 44.02 -23.29 -38.21
N PHE A 451 42.78 -22.86 -38.45
CA PHE A 451 42.09 -23.06 -39.70
C PHE A 451 42.82 -22.42 -40.88
N LEU A 452 43.30 -21.17 -40.76
CA LEU A 452 44.08 -20.50 -41.81
C LEU A 452 45.42 -21.21 -42.10
N VAL A 453 46.12 -21.67 -41.06
CA VAL A 453 47.38 -22.41 -41.22
C VAL A 453 47.15 -23.77 -41.86
N ARG A 454 46.09 -24.49 -41.46
CA ARG A 454 45.68 -25.76 -42.09
C ARG A 454 45.27 -25.54 -43.54
N LEU A 455 44.57 -24.45 -43.85
CA LEU A 455 44.14 -24.10 -45.20
C LEU A 455 45.34 -23.92 -46.16
N SER A 456 46.43 -23.34 -45.66
CA SER A 456 47.67 -23.16 -46.43
C SER A 456 48.45 -24.46 -46.68
N LYS A 457 48.16 -25.54 -45.93
CA LYS A 457 48.86 -26.83 -46.02
C LYS A 457 48.00 -27.95 -46.62
N GLN A 458 46.79 -27.64 -47.06
CA GLN A 458 45.81 -28.63 -47.52
C GLN A 458 45.91 -28.84 -49.03
N ASP A 459 45.85 -30.10 -49.47
CA ASP A 459 45.91 -30.49 -50.88
C ASP A 459 44.78 -29.86 -51.73
N ALA A 460 45.07 -29.61 -53.01
CA ALA A 460 44.19 -28.93 -53.97
C ALA A 460 42.87 -29.67 -54.31
N SER A 461 42.60 -30.82 -53.70
CA SER A 461 41.41 -31.65 -53.93
C SER A 461 40.22 -31.35 -53.01
N VAL A 462 40.33 -30.36 -52.11
CA VAL A 462 39.27 -30.02 -51.14
C VAL A 462 38.34 -28.95 -51.72
N THR A 463 37.07 -29.31 -51.93
CA THR A 463 36.01 -28.43 -52.46
C THR A 463 35.80 -27.20 -51.58
N PRO A 464 35.50 -26.00 -52.15
CA PRO A 464 35.18 -24.80 -51.37
C PRO A 464 34.08 -24.99 -50.33
N ALA A 465 33.11 -25.87 -50.61
CA ALA A 465 32.04 -26.23 -49.68
C ALA A 465 32.54 -26.89 -48.38
N GLN A 466 33.56 -27.76 -48.46
CA GLN A 466 34.13 -28.43 -47.28
C GLN A 466 34.94 -27.46 -46.40
N LYS A 467 35.59 -26.47 -47.03
CA LYS A 467 36.31 -25.39 -46.32
C LYS A 467 35.33 -24.50 -45.54
N GLY A 468 34.18 -24.17 -46.13
CA GLY A 468 33.09 -23.47 -45.44
C GLY A 468 32.58 -24.26 -44.24
N GLN A 469 32.43 -25.58 -44.36
CA GLN A 469 31.92 -26.42 -43.27
C GLN A 469 32.82 -26.45 -42.04
N GLN A 470 34.14 -26.53 -42.24
CA GLN A 470 35.10 -26.48 -41.13
C GLN A 470 35.06 -25.14 -40.39
N PHE A 471 34.93 -24.02 -41.12
CA PHE A 471 34.77 -22.70 -40.51
C PHE A 471 33.47 -22.58 -39.70
N LEU A 472 32.38 -23.15 -40.20
CA LEU A 472 31.09 -23.11 -39.50
C LEU A 472 31.05 -23.98 -38.25
N ASN A 473 31.71 -25.15 -38.27
CA ASN A 473 31.88 -25.95 -37.06
C ASN A 473 32.64 -25.17 -35.97
N ILE A 474 33.68 -24.41 -36.35
CA ILE A 474 34.39 -23.53 -35.41
C ILE A 474 33.44 -22.47 -34.84
N PHE A 475 32.61 -21.86 -35.70
CA PHE A 475 31.64 -20.85 -35.28
C PHE A 475 30.56 -21.43 -34.34
N ILE A 476 30.00 -22.61 -34.65
CA ILE A 476 29.00 -23.30 -33.83
C ILE A 476 29.58 -23.67 -32.46
N VAL A 477 30.81 -24.19 -32.41
CA VAL A 477 31.49 -24.53 -31.15
C VAL A 477 31.65 -23.28 -30.26
N VAL A 478 32.05 -22.15 -30.85
CA VAL A 478 32.21 -20.87 -30.13
C VAL A 478 30.87 -20.35 -29.60
N VAL A 479 29.82 -20.36 -30.41
CA VAL A 479 28.47 -19.95 -29.97
C VAL A 479 27.97 -20.87 -28.85
N THR A 480 28.18 -22.19 -28.98
CA THR A 480 27.79 -23.17 -27.95
C THR A 480 28.46 -22.87 -26.61
N ILE A 481 29.75 -22.51 -26.61
CA ILE A 481 30.46 -22.11 -25.39
C ILE A 481 29.87 -20.83 -24.78
N ILE A 482 29.53 -19.83 -25.59
CA ILE A 482 28.92 -18.59 -25.11
C ILE A 482 27.57 -18.87 -24.45
N VAL A 483 26.72 -19.69 -25.08
CA VAL A 483 25.40 -20.06 -24.56
C VAL A 483 25.51 -20.83 -23.24
N VAL A 484 26.40 -21.82 -23.16
CA VAL A 484 26.65 -22.57 -21.92
C VAL A 484 27.21 -21.67 -20.82
N ALA A 485 27.97 -20.64 -21.18
CA ALA A 485 28.55 -19.70 -20.22
C ALA A 485 27.52 -18.73 -19.63
N VAL A 486 26.44 -18.38 -20.33
CA VAL A 486 25.45 -17.40 -19.82
C VAL A 486 24.34 -18.13 -19.03
N PRO A 487 24.25 -17.95 -17.70
CA PRO A 487 23.25 -18.62 -16.89
C PRO A 487 21.89 -17.91 -16.98
N GLU A 488 21.14 -18.17 -18.04
CA GLU A 488 19.81 -17.57 -18.28
C GLU A 488 18.78 -17.90 -17.17
N GLY A 489 18.94 -19.05 -16.50
CA GLY A 489 18.05 -19.49 -15.43
C GLY A 489 18.22 -18.75 -14.09
N LEU A 490 19.24 -17.89 -13.97
CA LEU A 490 19.63 -17.32 -12.69
C LEU A 490 18.58 -16.32 -12.14
N PRO A 491 18.05 -15.35 -12.93
CA PRO A 491 16.95 -14.49 -12.46
C PRO A 491 15.63 -15.24 -12.22
N LEU A 492 15.38 -16.31 -13.00
CA LEU A 492 14.19 -17.14 -12.85
C LEU A 492 14.23 -17.94 -11.54
N ALA A 493 15.38 -18.52 -11.20
CA ALA A 493 15.58 -19.27 -9.96
C ALA A 493 15.27 -18.42 -8.73
N VAL A 494 15.72 -17.15 -8.72
CA VAL A 494 15.42 -16.22 -7.62
C VAL A 494 13.94 -15.90 -7.53
N THR A 495 13.29 -15.64 -8.66
CA THR A 495 11.85 -15.33 -8.70
C THR A 495 11.02 -16.50 -8.16
N LEU A 496 11.38 -17.73 -8.51
CA LEU A 496 10.73 -18.93 -7.99
C LEU A 496 10.98 -19.14 -6.49
N ALA A 497 12.23 -18.98 -6.04
CA ALA A 497 12.57 -19.09 -4.62
C ALA A 497 11.81 -18.06 -3.78
N LEU A 498 11.71 -16.81 -4.26
CA LEU A 498 11.00 -15.72 -3.60
C LEU A 498 9.49 -15.98 -3.57
N ALA A 499 8.89 -16.46 -4.66
CA ALA A 499 7.48 -16.84 -4.71
C ALA A 499 7.13 -17.98 -3.72
N PHE A 500 8.03 -18.97 -3.60
CA PHE A 500 7.88 -20.01 -2.60
C PHE A 500 7.98 -19.45 -1.17
N ALA A 501 8.96 -18.58 -0.91
CA ALA A 501 9.13 -17.92 0.38
C ALA A 501 7.89 -17.09 0.74
N THR A 502 7.32 -16.31 -0.18
CA THR A 502 6.10 -15.54 0.08
C THR A 502 4.89 -16.42 0.34
N THR A 503 4.80 -17.58 -0.32
CA THR A 503 3.73 -18.56 -0.05
C THR A 503 3.86 -19.14 1.35
N ARG A 504 5.08 -19.39 1.82
CA ARG A 504 5.34 -19.84 3.19
C ARG A 504 5.02 -18.74 4.21
N MET A 505 5.49 -17.50 3.98
CA MET A 505 5.19 -16.36 4.85
C MET A 505 3.69 -16.11 4.99
N LEU A 506 2.92 -16.30 3.92
CA LEU A 506 1.47 -16.18 3.96
C LEU A 506 0.81 -17.22 4.88
N ARG A 507 1.37 -18.44 4.97
CA ARG A 507 0.90 -19.45 5.94
C ARG A 507 1.21 -19.05 7.38
N ASP A 508 2.30 -18.31 7.58
CA ASP A 508 2.70 -17.76 8.88
C ASP A 508 1.97 -16.43 9.19
N ALA A 509 0.83 -16.17 8.56
CA ALA A 509 0.03 -14.94 8.66
C ALA A 509 0.77 -13.64 8.29
N ASN A 510 1.88 -13.73 7.54
CA ASN A 510 2.64 -12.57 7.06
C ASN A 510 2.42 -12.37 5.55
N LEU A 511 1.58 -11.38 5.21
CA LEU A 511 1.23 -11.07 3.82
C LEU A 511 2.24 -10.11 3.18
N VAL A 512 3.13 -10.64 2.35
CA VAL A 512 4.06 -9.83 1.54
C VAL A 512 3.32 -9.24 0.33
N ARG A 513 3.20 -7.91 0.26
CA ARG A 513 2.56 -7.20 -0.86
C ARG A 513 3.49 -6.98 -2.05
N HIS A 514 4.76 -6.72 -1.79
CA HIS A 514 5.80 -6.52 -2.80
C HIS A 514 6.90 -7.55 -2.61
N LEU A 515 7.25 -8.31 -3.64
CA LEU A 515 8.29 -9.34 -3.56
C LEU A 515 9.64 -8.76 -3.08
N LYS A 516 9.98 -7.52 -3.48
CA LYS A 516 11.14 -6.74 -3.00
C LYS A 516 11.20 -6.62 -1.47
N ALA A 517 10.06 -6.47 -0.80
CA ALA A 517 10.00 -6.24 0.64
C ALA A 517 10.58 -7.41 1.44
N CYS A 518 10.40 -8.65 0.96
CA CYS A 518 10.95 -9.84 1.60
C CYS A 518 12.49 -9.80 1.65
N GLU A 519 13.12 -9.25 0.62
CA GLU A 519 14.57 -9.13 0.54
C GLU A 519 15.10 -7.91 1.31
N VAL A 520 14.43 -6.77 1.18
CA VAL A 520 14.79 -5.53 1.89
C VAL A 520 14.73 -5.74 3.40
N MET A 521 13.71 -6.45 3.90
CA MET A 521 13.59 -6.79 5.32
C MET A 521 14.77 -7.63 5.83
N GLY A 522 15.31 -8.53 4.99
CA GLY A 522 16.49 -9.31 5.34
C GLY A 522 17.77 -8.48 5.50
N ASN A 523 17.81 -7.29 4.89
CA ASN A 523 18.92 -6.34 5.00
C ASN A 523 18.62 -5.16 5.93
N ALA A 524 17.50 -5.19 6.67
CA ALA A 524 17.13 -4.09 7.56
C ALA A 524 18.08 -4.01 8.77
N ALA A 525 18.78 -2.89 8.90
CA ALA A 525 19.65 -2.60 10.06
C ALA A 525 18.94 -1.80 11.16
N THR A 526 17.84 -1.12 10.83
CA THR A 526 17.08 -0.28 11.74
C THR A 526 15.59 -0.49 11.48
N ILE A 527 14.84 -0.73 12.54
CA ILE A 527 13.38 -0.89 12.48
C ILE A 527 12.76 0.31 13.20
N CYS A 528 12.18 1.20 12.42
CA CYS A 528 11.35 2.28 12.95
C CYS A 528 9.94 1.72 13.16
N SER A 529 9.60 1.38 14.39
CA SER A 529 8.27 0.86 14.74
C SER A 529 7.44 1.98 15.33
N ASP A 530 6.18 2.08 14.90
CA ASP A 530 5.18 2.77 15.69
C ASP A 530 4.97 2.02 17.01
N LYS A 531 4.61 2.73 18.07
CA LYS A 531 4.31 2.14 19.38
C LYS A 531 2.92 1.54 19.39
N THR A 532 1.93 2.31 18.99
CA THR A 532 0.52 1.98 19.26
C THR A 532 0.00 0.99 18.23
N GLY A 533 -0.43 -0.19 18.66
CA GLY A 533 -0.95 -1.22 17.75
C GLY A 533 0.11 -1.99 16.95
N THR A 534 1.39 -1.64 17.08
CA THR A 534 2.51 -2.46 16.58
C THR A 534 3.31 -3.08 17.73
N LEU A 535 3.86 -2.26 18.65
CA LEU A 535 4.51 -2.78 19.86
C LEU A 535 3.50 -3.10 20.97
N THR A 536 2.43 -2.30 21.06
CA THR A 536 1.35 -2.52 22.02
C THR A 536 0.20 -3.27 21.36
N GLN A 537 -0.53 -4.07 22.14
CA GLN A 537 -1.70 -4.81 21.67
C GLN A 537 -2.91 -3.91 21.30
N ASN A 538 -2.77 -2.58 21.40
CA ASN A 538 -3.84 -1.59 21.24
C ASN A 538 -5.08 -1.84 22.12
N LYS A 539 -4.94 -2.67 23.16
CA LYS A 539 -5.95 -2.96 24.16
C LYS A 539 -5.57 -2.20 25.43
N MET A 540 -6.34 -1.15 25.74
CA MET A 540 -6.14 -0.39 26.98
C MET A 540 -6.52 -1.26 28.18
N GLN A 541 -5.68 -1.23 29.21
CA GLN A 541 -5.88 -1.98 30.46
C GLN A 541 -5.63 -1.08 31.65
N VAL A 542 -6.36 -1.33 32.74
CA VAL A 542 -6.13 -0.64 34.01
C VAL A 542 -4.96 -1.32 34.72
N VAL A 543 -3.76 -0.77 34.54
CA VAL A 543 -2.53 -1.33 35.13
C VAL A 543 -2.36 -0.89 36.57
N SER A 544 -2.68 0.36 36.90
CA SER A 544 -2.52 0.93 38.23
C SER A 544 -3.72 1.79 38.62
N GLY A 545 -4.06 1.76 39.91
CA GLY A 545 -5.13 2.56 40.49
C GLY A 545 -4.88 2.81 41.97
N THR A 546 -5.44 3.92 42.46
CA THR A 546 -5.38 4.33 43.86
C THR A 546 -6.80 4.64 44.33
N ILE A 547 -7.22 4.03 45.44
CA ILE A 547 -8.50 4.33 46.10
C ILE A 547 -8.20 4.77 47.53
N GLY A 548 -8.59 6.00 47.88
CA GLY A 548 -8.25 6.60 49.16
C GLY A 548 -6.75 6.92 49.27
N THR A 549 -6.25 6.99 50.51
CA THR A 549 -4.87 7.39 50.81
C THR A 549 -3.88 6.22 50.83
N SER A 550 -4.34 5.01 51.13
CA SER A 550 -3.47 3.85 51.42
C SER A 550 -3.63 2.66 50.47
N HIS A 551 -4.69 2.58 49.68
CA HIS A 551 -4.92 1.41 48.81
C HIS A 551 -4.48 1.72 47.38
N ARG A 552 -3.37 1.12 46.95
CA ARG A 552 -2.79 1.26 45.61
C ARG A 552 -2.50 -0.12 45.01
N PHE A 553 -2.69 -0.25 43.70
CA PHE A 553 -2.21 -1.41 42.94
C PHE A 553 -1.44 -0.96 41.70
N GLY A 554 -0.45 -1.75 41.27
CA GLY A 554 0.15 -1.63 39.93
C GLY A 554 1.32 -0.67 39.72
N GLY A 555 2.09 -0.31 40.76
CA GLY A 555 3.30 0.49 40.59
C GLY A 555 4.48 -0.35 40.08
N SER A 556 5.04 -0.03 38.92
CA SER A 556 6.45 -0.35 38.66
C SER A 556 7.30 0.75 39.29
N ARG A 557 8.08 0.42 40.34
CA ARG A 557 9.13 1.33 40.85
C ARG A 557 10.13 1.65 39.72
N PRO A 558 10.43 2.92 39.41
CA PRO A 558 11.71 3.25 38.82
C PRO A 558 12.80 2.90 39.85
N GLY A 559 13.87 2.24 39.43
CA GLY A 559 14.91 1.72 40.33
C GLY A 559 15.39 2.71 41.39
N GLU A 560 15.39 2.26 42.65
CA GLU A 560 15.98 2.97 43.78
C GLU A 560 17.51 3.04 43.60
N SER A 561 18.02 4.18 43.12
CA SER A 561 19.36 4.63 43.50
C SER A 561 19.25 5.58 44.70
N SER A 562 19.48 5.00 45.87
CA SER A 562 20.13 5.58 47.06
C SER A 562 19.72 7.00 47.53
N GLY A 563 19.09 7.04 48.70
CA GLY A 563 19.47 8.00 49.75
C GLY A 563 18.55 9.18 50.00
N ALA A 564 17.41 8.96 50.65
CA ALA A 564 16.84 9.90 51.62
C ALA A 564 15.75 9.22 52.45
N SER A 565 15.99 9.13 53.77
CA SER A 565 15.05 8.65 54.78
C SER A 565 13.82 9.56 54.87
N THR A 566 12.79 9.23 54.12
CA THR A 566 11.39 9.50 54.51
C THR A 566 10.77 8.17 54.94
N PRO A 567 9.81 8.13 55.88
CA PRO A 567 9.17 6.89 56.26
C PRO A 567 8.33 6.42 55.05
N VAL A 568 8.94 5.55 54.25
CA VAL A 568 8.33 4.91 53.09
C VAL A 568 7.29 3.94 53.62
N ASP A 569 6.02 4.26 53.43
CA ASP A 569 4.92 3.30 53.60
C ASP A 569 5.22 2.07 52.75
N THR A 570 5.52 0.97 53.44
CA THR A 570 5.78 -0.37 52.90
C THR A 570 4.49 -1.09 52.48
N SER A 571 3.54 -0.39 51.86
CA SER A 571 2.46 -1.05 51.14
C SER A 571 2.98 -1.49 49.77
N GLY A 572 3.62 -2.66 49.74
CA GLY A 572 4.04 -3.30 48.50
C GLY A 572 2.86 -3.40 47.52
N ASP A 573 3.14 -3.25 46.23
CA ASP A 573 2.15 -3.28 45.16
C ASP A 573 1.21 -4.48 45.32
N ILE A 574 -0.02 -4.19 45.74
CA ILE A 574 -1.04 -5.20 45.98
C ILE A 574 -1.52 -5.70 44.61
N SER A 575 -1.65 -7.02 44.43
CA SER A 575 -2.24 -7.55 43.20
C SER A 575 -3.68 -7.06 43.04
N VAL A 576 -4.14 -6.86 41.81
CA VAL A 576 -5.48 -6.33 41.50
C VAL A 576 -6.59 -7.13 42.19
N SER A 577 -6.46 -8.46 42.21
CA SER A 577 -7.41 -9.37 42.87
C SER A 577 -7.42 -9.20 44.39
N LYS A 578 -6.25 -9.05 45.01
CA LYS A 578 -6.13 -8.85 46.46
C LYS A 578 -6.64 -7.46 46.86
N PHE A 579 -6.40 -6.44 46.03
CA PHE A 579 -6.97 -5.12 46.17
C PHE A 579 -8.50 -5.15 46.14
N ALA A 580 -9.08 -5.82 45.14
CA ALA A 580 -10.53 -5.96 45.04
C ALA A 580 -11.16 -6.69 46.25
N SER A 581 -10.43 -7.62 46.87
CA SER A 581 -10.85 -8.30 48.10
C SER A 581 -10.74 -7.45 49.38
N MET A 582 -9.90 -6.41 49.38
CA MET A 582 -9.77 -5.48 50.51
C MET A 582 -10.86 -4.41 50.53
N LEU A 583 -11.53 -4.18 49.39
CA LEU A 583 -12.59 -3.19 49.29
C LEU A 583 -13.85 -3.70 50.01
N SER A 584 -14.51 -2.82 50.76
CA SER A 584 -15.80 -3.12 51.35
C SER A 584 -16.88 -3.26 50.27
N LEU A 585 -17.89 -4.11 50.53
CA LEU A 585 -19.03 -4.34 49.63
C LEU A 585 -19.70 -3.03 49.14
N PRO A 586 -19.96 -2.02 50.00
CA PRO A 586 -20.54 -0.75 49.56
C PRO A 586 -19.64 0.03 48.58
N VAL A 587 -18.32 0.03 48.80
CA VAL A 587 -17.37 0.74 47.93
C VAL A 587 -17.25 0.05 46.57
N LYS A 588 -17.25 -1.28 46.58
CA LYS A 588 -17.26 -2.12 45.37
C LYS A 588 -18.52 -1.86 44.53
N GLU A 589 -19.69 -1.79 45.16
CA GLU A 589 -20.96 -1.50 44.49
C GLU A 589 -21.01 -0.08 43.91
N ILE A 590 -20.51 0.92 44.64
CA ILE A 590 -20.42 2.30 44.15
C ILE A 590 -19.48 2.42 42.94
N LEU A 591 -18.30 1.78 43.00
CA LEU A 591 -17.36 1.76 41.88
C LEU A 591 -17.94 1.08 40.66
N LEU A 592 -18.58 -0.08 40.84
CA LEU A 592 -19.21 -0.81 39.75
C LEU A 592 -20.32 0.02 39.10
N LYS A 593 -21.22 0.62 39.89
CA LYS A 593 -22.28 1.52 39.38
C LYS A 593 -21.71 2.77 38.70
N SER A 594 -20.67 3.36 39.25
CA SER A 594 -20.04 4.54 38.67
C SER A 594 -19.38 4.24 37.32
N ILE A 595 -18.70 3.09 37.19
CA ILE A 595 -18.07 2.67 35.95
C ILE A 595 -19.12 2.28 34.90
N SER A 596 -20.19 1.57 35.28
CA SER A 596 -21.21 1.12 34.33
C SER A 596 -22.17 2.21 33.87
N LEU A 597 -22.63 3.09 34.77
CA LEU A 597 -23.61 4.14 34.44
C LEU A 597 -23.01 5.31 33.65
N ASN A 598 -21.71 5.57 33.81
CA ASN A 598 -21.01 6.65 33.09
C ASN A 598 -20.36 6.17 31.79
N SER A 599 -20.47 4.89 31.46
CA SER A 599 -19.93 4.34 30.21
C SER A 599 -20.94 4.45 29.08
N THR A 600 -20.48 4.85 27.90
CA THR A 600 -21.27 4.81 26.67
C THR A 600 -21.08 3.51 25.89
N ALA A 601 -20.15 2.65 26.35
CA ALA A 601 -19.84 1.38 25.71
C ALA A 601 -20.92 0.33 25.96
N PHE A 602 -21.20 -0.49 24.95
CA PHE A 602 -22.20 -1.57 24.98
C PHE A 602 -21.55 -2.93 24.73
N GLU A 603 -22.24 -4.01 25.08
CA GLU A 603 -21.78 -5.39 24.80
C GLU A 603 -22.08 -5.75 23.34
N GLY A 604 -21.09 -6.32 22.65
CA GLY A 604 -21.23 -6.83 21.29
C GLY A 604 -20.36 -8.06 21.05
N ASP A 605 -20.70 -8.80 20.01
CA ASP A 605 -19.90 -9.95 19.55
C ASP A 605 -18.91 -9.47 18.49
N VAL A 606 -17.62 -9.62 18.77
CA VAL A 606 -16.54 -9.37 17.82
C VAL A 606 -15.69 -10.64 17.76
N ASP A 607 -15.63 -11.26 16.58
CA ASP A 607 -14.89 -12.50 16.33
C ASP A 607 -15.26 -13.70 17.24
N GLY A 608 -16.51 -13.76 17.75
CA GLY A 608 -17.01 -14.85 18.59
C GLY A 608 -16.73 -14.68 20.09
N GLU A 609 -16.14 -13.55 20.50
CA GLU A 609 -15.95 -13.17 21.90
C GLU A 609 -16.89 -12.01 22.28
N MET A 610 -17.68 -12.20 23.35
CA MET A 610 -18.50 -11.15 23.97
C MET A 610 -17.60 -10.05 24.56
N THR A 611 -17.44 -8.94 23.84
CA THR A 611 -16.55 -7.81 24.20
C THR A 611 -17.33 -6.50 24.31
N PHE A 612 -16.73 -5.51 24.97
CA PHE A 612 -17.31 -4.17 25.08
C PHE A 612 -16.85 -3.29 23.91
N ILE A 613 -17.79 -2.63 23.25
CA ILE A 613 -17.57 -1.74 22.10
C ILE A 613 -17.81 -0.30 22.57
N GLY A 614 -16.78 0.55 22.50
CA GLY A 614 -16.81 1.95 22.92
C GLY A 614 -15.41 2.57 23.01
N SER A 615 -15.28 3.70 23.72
CA SER A 615 -13.97 4.33 23.95
C SER A 615 -13.00 3.36 24.64
N LYS A 616 -11.72 3.34 24.22
CA LYS A 616 -10.71 2.41 24.75
C LYS A 616 -10.52 2.54 26.27
N THR A 617 -10.69 3.72 26.82
CA THR A 617 -10.60 3.94 28.28
C THR A 617 -11.82 3.42 29.02
N GLU A 618 -13.01 3.61 28.46
CA GLU A 618 -14.28 3.11 29.03
C GLU A 618 -14.33 1.58 28.99
N THR A 619 -13.96 0.97 27.86
CA THR A 619 -13.90 -0.48 27.71
C THR A 619 -12.88 -1.10 28.65
N ALA A 620 -11.71 -0.47 28.85
CA ALA A 620 -10.72 -0.91 29.82
C ALA A 620 -11.26 -0.92 31.26
N LEU A 621 -12.01 0.12 31.65
CA LEU A 621 -12.64 0.22 32.97
C LEU A 621 -13.76 -0.81 33.16
N LEU A 622 -14.59 -1.03 32.13
CA LEU A 622 -15.65 -2.05 32.16
C LEU A 622 -15.08 -3.47 32.24
N ILE A 623 -14.02 -3.78 31.47
CA ILE A 623 -13.32 -5.07 31.54
C ILE A 623 -12.72 -5.25 32.95
N PHE A 624 -12.12 -4.21 33.51
CA PHE A 624 -11.60 -4.25 34.88
C PHE A 624 -12.71 -4.49 35.91
N ALA A 625 -13.85 -3.81 35.79
CA ALA A 625 -15.00 -3.99 36.67
C ALA A 625 -15.55 -5.42 36.60
N ARG A 626 -15.75 -5.94 35.38
CA ARG A 626 -16.21 -7.32 35.15
C ARG A 626 -15.24 -8.38 35.67
N ALA A 627 -13.92 -8.15 35.54
CA ALA A 627 -12.91 -9.14 35.94
C ALA A 627 -12.61 -9.14 37.46
N HIS A 628 -12.71 -7.98 38.12
CA HIS A 628 -12.23 -7.82 39.50
C HIS A 628 -13.28 -7.28 40.48
N LEU A 629 -14.24 -6.49 40.01
CA LEU A 629 -15.28 -5.89 40.86
C LEU A 629 -16.60 -6.69 40.88
N GLY A 630 -16.66 -7.85 40.23
CA GLY A 630 -17.78 -8.80 40.33
C GLY A 630 -18.84 -8.54 39.29
#